data_AF-A0A7V2QIF0-F1
#
_entry.id   AF-A0A7V2QIF0-F1
#
_cell.length_a   1.000
_cell.length_b   1.000
_cell.length_c   1.000
_cell.angle_alpha   90.00
_cell.angle_beta   90.00
_cell.angle_gamma   90.00
#
_symmetry.space_group_name_H-M   'P 1'
#
loop_
_entity.id
_entity.type
_entity.pdbx_description
1 polymer ?
#
loop_
_entity_poly.entity_id
_entity_poly.type
_entity_poly.pdbx_seq_one_letter_code
_entity_poly.pdbx_strand_id
1 'polypeptide(L)'
;MYQLPVAEVPRPCRAVEDAGAKGNFCPLRPLRLCGTVLGVLLFLLIPLHAAFAKGGTVVRLEPEALTLQPGETGEVIVRIEGVTDLAGAEVHLEYDADLLEVVDADPGTEGVQIGHGGFLAADF
;
A
#
# COMPACT_ATOMS: atom_id res chain seq x y z
N MET A 1 24.56 25.15 -21.18
CA MET A 1 25.94 24.85 -21.61
C MET A 1 26.89 25.70 -20.78
N TYR A 2 27.60 25.10 -19.82
CA TYR A 2 28.81 25.69 -19.27
C TYR A 2 29.82 24.55 -19.06
N GLN A 3 31.00 24.73 -19.65
CA GLN A 3 32.06 23.76 -19.81
C GLN A 3 33.31 24.30 -19.11
N LEU A 4 34.09 23.38 -18.51
CA LEU A 4 35.52 23.46 -18.12
C LEU A 4 35.86 24.14 -16.78
N PRO A 5 36.96 23.75 -16.08
CA PRO A 5 38.13 23.01 -16.59
C PRO A 5 38.58 21.77 -15.78
N VAL A 6 39.35 20.94 -16.50
CA VAL A 6 40.17 19.82 -16.01
C VAL A 6 41.43 20.38 -15.34
N ALA A 7 41.81 19.85 -14.17
CA ALA A 7 43.10 20.13 -13.55
C ALA A 7 43.76 18.83 -13.05
N GLU A 8 44.73 18.39 -13.85
CA GLU A 8 46.07 17.92 -13.50
C GLU A 8 46.27 16.78 -12.47
N VAL A 9 46.80 15.67 -13.00
CA VAL A 9 47.44 14.56 -12.28
C VAL A 9 48.94 14.83 -12.15
N PRO A 10 49.54 14.70 -10.95
CA PRO A 10 50.95 14.37 -10.81
C PRO A 10 51.13 12.90 -10.39
N ARG A 11 52.02 12.20 -11.12
CA ARG A 11 52.49 10.83 -10.87
C ARG A 11 53.55 10.79 -9.73
N PRO A 12 54.31 9.70 -9.56
CA PRO A 12 54.24 8.77 -8.44
C PRO A 12 55.42 8.94 -7.47
N CYS A 13 55.18 9.02 -6.16
CA CYS A 13 56.25 8.83 -5.19
C CYS A 13 56.51 7.33 -5.04
N ARG A 14 57.46 6.80 -5.84
CA ARG A 14 58.10 5.51 -5.61
C ARG A 14 59.39 5.77 -4.83
N ALA A 15 59.38 5.36 -3.56
CA ALA A 15 60.55 4.99 -2.77
C ALA A 15 60.08 3.74 -1.98
N VAL A 16 60.44 2.50 -2.34
CA VAL A 16 61.76 1.84 -2.29
C VAL A 16 62.26 1.67 -0.85
N GLU A 17 62.29 0.40 -0.43
CA GLU A 17 63.12 -0.22 0.63
C GLU A 17 62.81 0.18 2.09
N ASP A 18 62.82 -0.67 3.11
CA ASP A 18 63.07 -2.10 3.24
C ASP A 18 62.71 -2.53 4.68
N ALA A 19 62.88 -3.83 4.94
CA ALA A 19 63.13 -4.44 6.25
C ALA A 19 61.92 -4.76 7.14
N GLY A 20 61.64 -6.06 7.17
CA GLY A 20 60.80 -6.67 8.18
C GLY A 20 61.37 -6.51 9.60
N ALA A 21 60.45 -6.36 10.54
CA ALA A 21 60.69 -6.64 11.94
C ALA A 21 59.43 -7.29 12.52
N LYS A 22 59.58 -8.56 12.91
CA LYS A 22 58.63 -9.33 13.70
C LYS A 22 58.33 -8.57 15.00
N GLY A 23 57.05 -8.34 15.30
CA GLY A 23 56.62 -7.60 16.48
C GLY A 23 55.24 -8.00 16.97
N ASN A 24 55.21 -9.17 17.61
CA ASN A 24 54.41 -9.49 18.80
C ASN A 24 52.90 -9.21 18.80
N PHE A 25 52.16 -10.31 18.65
CA PHE A 25 50.88 -10.63 19.27
C PHE A 25 50.40 -9.65 20.35
N CYS A 26 49.27 -9.00 20.07
CA CYS A 26 48.36 -8.47 21.08
C CYS A 26 47.04 -9.26 20.99
N PRO A 27 46.77 -10.24 21.87
CA PRO A 27 45.49 -10.91 21.90
C PRO A 27 44.56 -10.18 22.87
N LEU A 28 43.98 -9.05 22.44
CA LEU A 28 42.87 -8.43 23.17
C LEU A 28 41.55 -8.64 22.41
N ARG A 29 40.83 -9.69 22.86
CA ARG A 29 39.38 -9.87 22.94
C ARG A 29 38.53 -9.40 21.75
N PRO A 30 37.88 -10.31 20.99
CA PRO A 30 36.85 -9.90 20.05
C PRO A 30 35.63 -9.41 20.83
N LEU A 31 35.34 -8.12 20.68
CA LEU A 31 34.16 -7.40 21.13
C LEU A 31 32.90 -8.02 20.50
N ARG A 32 32.48 -9.20 20.97
CA ARG A 32 31.31 -9.93 20.45
C ARG A 32 29.98 -9.47 21.05
N LEU A 33 30.00 -8.64 22.08
CA LEU A 33 28.79 -8.25 22.82
C LEU A 33 28.04 -7.05 22.21
N CYS A 34 28.73 -6.19 21.45
CA CYS A 34 28.11 -4.97 20.91
C CYS A 34 27.24 -5.25 19.67
N GLY A 35 27.66 -6.19 18.81
CA GLY A 35 26.93 -6.53 17.58
C GLY A 35 25.59 -7.25 17.81
N THR A 36 25.48 -8.04 18.90
CA THR A 36 24.25 -8.78 19.21
C THR A 36 23.15 -7.88 19.78
N VAL A 37 23.51 -6.87 20.58
CA VAL A 37 22.55 -5.90 21.11
C VAL A 37 21.99 -5.02 19.99
N LEU A 38 22.85 -4.57 19.08
CA LEU A 38 22.44 -3.79 17.91
C LEU A 38 21.57 -4.61 16.94
N GLY A 39 21.88 -5.89 16.75
CA GLY A 39 21.07 -6.79 15.92
C GLY A 39 19.70 -7.11 16.50
N VAL A 40 19.61 -7.34 17.82
CA VAL A 40 18.33 -7.56 18.52
C VAL A 40 17.49 -6.27 18.53
N LEU A 41 18.11 -5.11 18.75
CA LEU A 41 17.42 -3.81 18.67
C LEU A 41 16.89 -3.54 17.26
N LEU A 42 17.68 -3.82 16.23
CA LEU A 42 17.25 -3.66 14.84
C LEU A 42 16.12 -4.64 14.50
N PHE A 43 16.17 -5.90 14.97
CA PHE A 43 15.13 -6.91 14.77
C PHE A 43 13.83 -6.60 15.52
N LEU A 44 13.91 -5.98 16.71
CA LEU A 44 12.75 -5.50 17.49
C LEU A 44 12.08 -4.26 16.87
N LEU A 45 12.77 -3.53 16.00
CA LEU A 45 12.24 -2.36 15.29
C LEU A 45 11.62 -2.71 13.92
N ILE A 46 11.73 -3.98 13.47
CA ILE A 46 11.15 -4.46 12.20
C ILE A 46 9.60 -4.53 12.19
N PRO A 47 8.84 -4.83 13.25
CA PRO A 47 7.37 -4.90 13.11
C PRO A 47 6.69 -3.53 12.92
N LEU A 48 7.45 -2.43 12.82
CA LEU A 48 6.93 -1.10 12.48
C LEU A 48 7.05 -0.80 10.97
N HIS A 49 6.99 -1.82 10.11
CA HIS A 49 6.81 -1.61 8.67
C HIS A 49 5.37 -1.13 8.42
N ALA A 50 5.22 0.19 8.51
CA ALA A 50 4.31 0.98 7.70
C ALA A 50 2.92 0.36 7.47
N ALA A 51 1.99 0.72 8.35
CA ALA A 51 0.68 1.12 7.88
C ALA A 51 0.89 2.30 6.91
N PHE A 52 1.24 2.00 5.65
CA PHE A 52 1.16 2.98 4.60
C PHE A 52 -0.28 3.49 4.64
N ALA A 53 -0.44 4.80 4.82
CA ALA A 53 -1.71 5.45 4.63
C ALA A 53 -2.18 5.08 3.23
N LYS A 54 -3.07 4.09 3.14
CA LYS A 54 -3.84 3.85 1.93
C LYS A 54 -4.62 5.13 1.71
N GLY A 55 -4.65 5.60 0.46
CA GLY A 55 -5.43 6.79 0.08
C GLY A 55 -6.83 6.70 0.71
N GLY A 56 -7.41 7.87 1.03
CA GLY A 56 -8.68 7.93 1.75
C GLY A 56 -9.73 7.00 1.15
N THR A 57 -10.60 6.46 2.01
CA THR A 57 -11.72 5.63 1.56
C THR A 57 -12.60 6.42 0.60
N VAL A 58 -12.84 5.84 -0.57
CA VAL A 58 -13.72 6.43 -1.59
C VAL A 58 -14.94 5.53 -1.75
N VAL A 59 -16.12 6.13 -1.63
CA VAL A 59 -17.40 5.50 -1.98
C VAL A 59 -17.93 6.25 -3.19
N ARG A 60 -18.26 5.54 -4.27
CA ARG A 60 -18.82 6.13 -5.48
C ARG A 60 -19.88 5.23 -6.11
N LEU A 61 -20.74 5.85 -6.90
CA LEU A 61 -21.68 5.14 -7.77
C LEU A 61 -21.05 4.98 -9.16
N GLU A 62 -21.25 3.82 -9.77
CA GLU A 62 -20.77 3.51 -11.12
C GLU A 62 -21.92 2.89 -11.93
N PRO A 63 -22.38 3.52 -13.03
CA PRO A 63 -21.89 4.80 -13.58
C PRO A 63 -22.28 6.02 -12.72
N GLU A 64 -21.56 7.12 -12.89
CA GLU A 64 -21.83 8.40 -12.18
C GLU A 64 -23.12 9.08 -12.65
N ALA A 65 -23.55 8.80 -13.87
CA ALA A 65 -24.78 9.25 -14.46
C ALA A 65 -25.33 8.15 -15.36
N LEU A 66 -26.65 7.98 -15.31
CA LEU A 66 -27.38 6.98 -16.07
C LEU A 66 -28.58 7.66 -16.73
N THR A 67 -28.71 7.50 -18.04
CA THR A 67 -29.84 8.04 -18.80
C THR A 67 -30.78 6.90 -19.12
N LEU A 68 -32.01 6.97 -18.62
CA LEU A 68 -33.04 5.95 -18.80
C LEU A 68 -34.24 6.52 -19.56
N GLN A 69 -34.85 5.71 -20.40
CA GLN A 69 -36.18 5.96 -20.96
C GLN A 69 -37.28 5.49 -19.99
N PRO A 70 -38.51 6.01 -20.09
CA PRO A 70 -39.61 5.54 -19.25
C PRO A 70 -39.83 4.03 -19.38
N GLY A 71 -39.82 3.32 -18.25
CA GLY A 71 -39.94 1.86 -18.18
C GLY A 71 -38.65 1.08 -18.45
N GLU A 72 -37.53 1.77 -18.69
CA GLU A 72 -36.21 1.14 -18.77
C GLU A 72 -35.65 0.90 -17.36
N THR A 73 -34.96 -0.22 -17.20
CA THR A 73 -34.20 -0.53 -15.98
C THR A 73 -32.72 -0.38 -16.28
N GLY A 74 -31.99 0.27 -15.39
CA GLY A 74 -30.54 0.27 -15.44
C GLY A 74 -29.92 0.02 -14.08
N GLU A 75 -28.65 -0.35 -14.10
CA GLU A 75 -27.90 -0.79 -12.93
C GLU A 75 -26.96 0.32 -12.45
N VAL A 76 -26.93 0.53 -11.14
CA VAL A 76 -26.00 1.45 -10.47
C VAL A 76 -25.26 0.66 -9.40
N ILE A 77 -23.94 0.60 -9.52
CA ILE A 77 -23.06 -0.17 -8.64
C ILE A 77 -22.50 0.75 -7.56
N VAL A 78 -22.65 0.37 -6.30
CA VAL A 78 -21.97 1.02 -5.18
C VAL A 78 -20.56 0.45 -5.05
N ARG A 79 -19.55 1.28 -5.33
CA ARG A 79 -18.14 0.89 -5.30
C ARG A 79 -17.41 1.55 -4.14
N ILE A 80 -16.72 0.72 -3.35
CA ILE A 80 -15.91 1.14 -2.21
C ILE A 80 -14.44 0.80 -2.49
N GLU A 81 -13.56 1.78 -2.36
CA GLU A 81 -12.12 1.64 -2.63
C GLU A 81 -11.29 2.16 -1.45
N GLY A 82 -10.07 1.63 -1.30
CA GLY A 82 -9.11 2.12 -0.31
C GLY A 82 -9.31 1.60 1.12
N VAL A 83 -10.14 0.57 1.33
CA VAL A 83 -10.37 -0.03 2.66
C VAL A 83 -9.60 -1.35 2.80
N THR A 84 -9.01 -1.58 3.98
CA THR A 84 -8.43 -2.88 4.36
C THR A 84 -9.37 -3.54 5.34
N ASP A 85 -9.52 -4.87 5.27
CA ASP A 85 -10.33 -5.64 6.22
C ASP A 85 -11.79 -5.15 6.31
N LEU A 86 -12.36 -4.72 5.17
CA LEU A 86 -13.77 -4.31 5.08
C LEU A 86 -14.68 -5.52 5.28
N ALA A 87 -15.43 -5.54 6.37
CA ALA A 87 -16.35 -6.63 6.73
C ALA A 87 -17.83 -6.33 6.40
N GLY A 88 -18.16 -5.07 6.12
CA GLY A 88 -19.54 -4.64 5.86
C GLY A 88 -19.61 -3.15 5.54
N ALA A 89 -20.71 -2.75 4.90
CA ALA A 89 -21.01 -1.35 4.61
C ALA A 89 -22.51 -1.11 4.75
N GLU A 90 -22.87 0.08 5.23
CA GLU A 90 -24.24 0.59 5.24
C GLU A 90 -24.25 1.90 4.45
N VAL A 91 -25.18 2.03 3.51
CA VAL A 91 -25.30 3.20 2.64
C VAL A 91 -26.77 3.61 2.60
N HIS A 92 -27.02 4.91 2.75
CA HIS A 92 -28.35 5.49 2.60
C HIS A 92 -28.37 6.23 1.25
N LEU A 93 -29.30 5.85 0.38
CA LEU A 93 -29.48 6.43 -0.95
C LEU A 93 -30.78 7.21 -0.97
N GLU A 94 -30.71 8.46 -1.41
CA GLU A 94 -31.88 9.29 -1.67
C GLU A 94 -32.15 9.30 -3.17
N TYR A 95 -33.42 9.13 -3.54
CA TYR A 95 -33.89 9.23 -4.91
C TYR A 95 -35.32 9.79 -4.95
N ASP A 96 -35.72 10.29 -6.12
CA ASP A 96 -37.08 10.77 -6.34
C ASP A 96 -38.00 9.59 -6.71
N ALA A 97 -38.89 9.23 -5.78
CA ALA A 97 -39.82 8.10 -5.95
C ALA A 97 -40.94 8.37 -6.96
N ASP A 98 -41.16 9.63 -7.39
CA ASP A 98 -42.10 9.94 -8.46
C ASP A 98 -41.50 9.66 -9.86
N LEU A 99 -40.18 9.48 -9.94
CA LEU A 99 -39.44 9.28 -11.19
C LEU A 99 -38.77 7.90 -11.29
N LEU A 100 -38.33 7.34 -10.18
CA LEU A 100 -37.53 6.11 -10.12
C LEU A 100 -38.09 5.11 -9.12
N GLU A 101 -37.91 3.83 -9.43
CA GLU A 101 -38.24 2.71 -8.55
C GLU A 101 -37.03 1.80 -8.42
N VAL A 102 -36.80 1.27 -7.22
CA VAL A 102 -35.77 0.26 -6.99
C VAL A 102 -36.36 -1.10 -7.36
N VAL A 103 -35.78 -1.73 -8.38
CA VAL A 103 -36.17 -3.08 -8.79
C VAL A 103 -35.55 -4.10 -7.84
N ASP A 104 -36.39 -4.96 -7.29
CA ASP A 104 -35.99 -6.05 -6.41
C ASP A 104 -35.15 -7.09 -7.17
N ALA A 105 -33.98 -7.41 -6.63
CA ALA A 105 -33.09 -8.42 -7.20
C ALA A 105 -33.54 -9.86 -6.93
N ASP A 106 -34.33 -10.10 -5.88
CA ASP A 106 -34.87 -11.43 -5.55
C ASP A 106 -36.34 -11.37 -5.11
N PRO A 107 -37.29 -11.46 -6.05
CA PRO A 107 -38.72 -11.41 -5.75
C PRO A 107 -39.24 -12.63 -4.98
N GLY A 108 -38.40 -13.65 -4.77
CA GLY A 108 -38.73 -14.82 -3.93
C GLY A 108 -38.59 -14.54 -2.43
N THR A 109 -37.93 -13.44 -2.06
CA THR A 109 -37.68 -13.02 -0.69
C THR A 109 -38.60 -11.85 -0.32
N GLU A 110 -39.02 -11.75 0.94
CA GLU A 110 -39.88 -10.65 1.38
C GLU A 110 -39.11 -9.32 1.44
N GLY A 111 -39.67 -8.29 0.79
CA GLY A 111 -39.10 -6.94 0.74
C GLY A 111 -38.11 -6.73 -0.40
N VAL A 112 -37.76 -5.47 -0.70
CA VAL A 112 -36.87 -5.11 -1.81
C VAL A 112 -35.42 -5.47 -1.47
N GLN A 113 -34.81 -6.36 -2.24
CA GLN A 113 -33.41 -6.75 -2.11
C GLN A 113 -32.54 -6.01 -3.11
N ILE A 114 -31.39 -5.52 -2.63
CA ILE A 114 -30.34 -4.99 -3.51
C ILE A 114 -29.44 -6.14 -3.94
N GLY A 115 -29.16 -6.21 -5.24
CA GLY A 115 -28.24 -7.22 -5.77
C GLY A 115 -26.85 -7.11 -5.15
N HIS A 116 -26.29 -8.24 -4.73
CA HIS A 116 -24.92 -8.30 -4.25
C HIS A 116 -23.94 -8.26 -5.43
N GLY A 117 -22.86 -7.49 -5.28
CA GLY A 117 -21.69 -7.63 -6.15
C GLY A 117 -20.86 -8.86 -5.80
N GLY A 118 -19.68 -8.98 -6.41
CA GLY A 118 -18.73 -10.08 -6.10
C GLY A 118 -18.00 -9.95 -4.76
N PHE A 119 -18.24 -8.89 -4.00
CA PHE A 119 -17.62 -8.61 -2.71
C PHE A 119 -18.67 -8.71 -1.60
N LEU A 120 -18.34 -9.37 -0.48
CA LEU A 120 -19.29 -9.77 0.57
C LEU A 120 -20.41 -10.71 0.12
N ALA A 121 -20.20 -11.44 -0.98
CA ALA A 121 -21.10 -12.52 -1.39
C ALA A 121 -21.02 -13.68 -0.39
N ALA A 122 -22.17 -14.22 0.01
CA ALA A 122 -22.24 -15.43 0.82
C ALA A 122 -21.64 -16.61 0.03
N ASP A 123 -20.64 -17.31 0.59
CA ASP A 123 -19.93 -18.43 -0.04
C ASP A 123 -20.36 -19.81 0.49
N PHE A 124 -21.56 -19.89 1.07
CA PHE A 124 -22.06 -21.09 1.75
C PHE A 124 -22.74 -22.10 0.82
#